data_AF-A0A7Y5KEH0-F1
#
_entry.id   AF-A0A7Y5KEH0-F1
#
_cell.length_a   1.000
_cell.length_b   1.000
_cell.length_c   1.000
_cell.angle_alpha   90.00
_cell.angle_beta   90.00
_cell.angle_gamma   90.00
#
_symmetry.space_group_name_H-M   'P 1'
#
loop_
_entity.id
_entity.type
_entity.pdbx_description
1 polymer ?
#
loop_
_entity_poly.entity_id
_entity_poly.type
_entity_poly.pdbx_seq_one_letter_code
_entity_poly.pdbx_strand_id
1 'polypeptide(L)'
;IPLTPEIENALAQCAQREGTTPEQLALETLRKRFASFLAAKAPADEKLTLYDLIKDHIGVIDSSEKYPEGGHMSENTGKKFAAGMKKKREQGRL
;
A
#
# COMPACT_ATOMS: atom_id res chain seq x y z
N ILE A 1 14.51 24.35 14.62
CA ILE A 1 13.24 24.85 15.18
C ILE A 1 13.08 24.13 16.51
N PRO A 2 13.05 24.82 17.65
CA PRO A 2 12.79 24.16 18.94
C PRO A 2 11.38 23.56 18.91
N LEU A 3 11.25 22.30 19.31
CA LEU A 3 9.94 21.66 19.45
C LEU A 3 9.26 22.20 20.71
N THR A 4 7.93 22.23 20.72
CA THR A 4 7.21 22.52 21.96
C THR A 4 7.28 21.29 22.88
N PRO A 5 7.27 21.48 24.22
CA PRO A 5 7.35 20.36 25.17
C PRO A 5 6.25 19.31 24.98
N GLU A 6 5.08 19.72 24.51
CA GLU A 6 3.97 18.83 24.18
C GLU A 6 4.33 17.87 23.03
N ILE A 7 4.95 18.39 21.97
CA ILE A 7 5.36 17.60 20.80
C ILE A 7 6.53 16.68 21.16
N GLU A 8 7.48 17.16 21.96
CA GLU A 8 8.60 16.33 22.45
C GLU A 8 8.11 15.13 23.26
N ASN A 9 7.17 15.34 24.18
CA ASN A 9 6.58 14.26 24.98
C ASN A 9 5.76 13.28 24.13
N ALA A 10 5.01 13.77 23.15
CA ALA A 10 4.26 12.91 22.24
C ALA A 10 5.20 12.05 21.38
N LEU A 11 6.26 12.66 20.84
CA LEU A 11 7.27 11.98 20.04
C LEU A 11 8.01 10.91 20.85
N ALA A 12 8.37 11.21 22.10
CA ALA A 12 9.01 10.25 23.00
C ALA A 12 8.12 9.03 23.30
N GLN A 13 6.83 9.25 23.55
CA GLN A 13 5.87 8.15 23.76
C GLN A 13 5.70 7.28 22.52
N CYS A 14 5.59 7.89 21.34
CA CYS A 14 5.49 7.15 20.09
C CYS A 14 6.77 6.34 19.80
N ALA A 15 7.94 6.93 20.02
CA ALA A 15 9.23 6.27 19.84
C ALA A 15 9.39 5.05 20.77
N GLN A 16 8.99 5.18 22.04
CA GLN A 16 8.98 4.05 22.99
C GLN A 16 8.06 2.91 22.53
N ARG A 17 6.86 3.23 22.02
CA ARG A 17 5.91 2.22 21.52
C ARG A 17 6.46 1.46 20.31
N GLU A 18 7.19 2.15 19.45
CA GLU A 18 7.77 1.58 18.23
C GLU A 18 9.17 0.97 18.45
N GLY A 19 9.75 1.12 19.65
CA GLY A 19 11.08 0.60 19.97
C GLY A 19 12.21 1.35 19.26
N THR A 20 11.99 2.62 18.90
CA THR A 20 12.93 3.49 18.17
C THR A 20 13.27 4.72 19.00
N THR A 21 14.25 5.53 18.56
CA THR A 21 14.55 6.81 19.21
C THR A 21 13.63 7.93 18.66
N PRO A 22 13.31 8.95 19.47
CA PRO A 22 12.52 10.10 19.04
C PRO A 22 13.07 10.75 17.76
N GLU A 23 14.39 10.85 17.65
CA GLU A 23 15.09 11.45 16.51
C GLU A 23 14.93 10.61 15.24
N GLN A 24 15.06 9.29 15.36
CA GLN A 24 14.87 8.37 14.22
C GLN A 24 13.43 8.42 13.73
N LEU A 25 12.46 8.37 14.65
CA LEU A 25 11.04 8.48 14.33
C LEU A 25 10.71 9.82 13.64
N ALA A 26 11.26 10.93 14.13
CA ALA A 26 11.09 12.24 13.52
C ALA A 26 11.68 12.29 12.10
N LEU A 27 12.91 11.79 11.92
CA LEU A 27 13.57 11.77 10.61
C LEU A 27 12.81 10.91 9.59
N GLU A 28 12.34 9.74 9.98
CA GLU A 28 11.53 8.89 9.11
C GLU A 28 10.21 9.54 8.73
N THR A 29 9.53 10.14 9.70
CA THR A 29 8.26 10.82 9.48
C THR A 29 8.42 11.98 8.52
N LEU A 30 9.48 12.78 8.68
CA LEU A 30 9.81 13.87 7.76
C LEU A 30 10.15 13.35 6.36
N ARG A 31 10.98 12.30 6.26
CA ARG A 31 11.30 11.67 4.96
C ARG A 31 10.05 11.20 4.23
N LYS A 32 9.14 10.50 4.92
CA LYS A 32 7.87 10.03 4.34
C LYS A 32 6.98 11.21 3.93
N ARG A 33 6.85 12.23 4.79
CA ARG A 33 5.98 13.40 4.53
C ARG A 33 6.45 14.24 3.35
N PHE A 34 7.77 14.36 3.17
CA PHE A 34 8.38 15.16 2.11
C PHE A 34 8.89 14.33 0.93
N ALA A 35 8.60 13.02 0.88
CA ALA A 35 9.09 12.11 -0.15
C ALA A 35 8.74 12.59 -1.57
N SER A 36 7.54 13.13 -1.79
CA SER A 36 7.12 13.67 -3.09
C SER A 36 7.92 14.91 -3.51
N PHE A 37 8.27 15.79 -2.56
CA PHE A 37 9.11 16.96 -2.81
C PHE A 37 10.57 16.58 -3.07
N LEU A 38 11.05 15.51 -2.44
CA LEU A 38 12.38 14.95 -2.66
C LEU A 38 12.45 14.18 -4.00
N ALA A 39 11.36 13.52 -4.41
CA ALA A 39 11.26 12.75 -5.64
C ALA A 39 11.06 13.61 -6.90
N ALA A 40 10.54 14.84 -6.77
CA ALA A 40 10.34 15.77 -7.88
C ALA A 40 11.62 16.21 -8.61
N LYS A 41 12.80 15.75 -8.16
CA LYS A 41 14.10 15.97 -8.80
C LYS A 41 14.56 14.81 -9.71
N ALA A 42 13.80 13.71 -9.78
CA ALA A 42 14.03 12.72 -10.82
C ALA A 42 13.58 13.31 -12.17
N PRO A 43 14.39 13.23 -13.23
CA PRO A 43 13.94 13.63 -14.56
C PRO A 43 12.66 12.85 -14.86
N ALA A 44 11.63 13.57 -15.29
CA ALA A 44 10.40 12.98 -15.81
C ALA A 44 10.72 12.35 -17.18
N ASP A 45 11.55 11.32 -17.16
CA ASP A 45 11.82 10.52 -18.33
C ASP A 45 10.82 9.37 -18.39
N GLU A 46 10.11 9.42 -19.51
CA GLU A 46 9.17 8.44 -20.04
C GLU A 46 7.79 8.42 -19.38
N LYS A 47 6.79 8.67 -20.22
CA LYS A 47 5.37 8.39 -19.97
C LYS A 47 5.20 6.87 -19.87
N LEU A 48 5.71 6.27 -18.80
CA LEU A 48 5.51 4.86 -18.52
C LEU A 48 4.01 4.66 -18.28
N THR A 49 3.42 3.75 -19.06
CA THR A 49 2.03 3.38 -18.84
C THR A 49 1.93 2.52 -17.59
N LEU A 50 0.73 2.42 -17.01
CA LEU A 50 0.51 1.47 -15.90
C LEU A 50 0.91 0.04 -16.29
N TYR A 51 0.77 -0.33 -17.57
CA TYR A 51 1.25 -1.60 -18.12
C TYR A 51 2.77 -1.73 -18.00
N ASP A 52 3.53 -0.69 -18.35
CA ASP A 52 5.00 -0.72 -18.24
C ASP A 52 5.50 -0.89 -16.81
N LEU A 53 4.75 -0.39 -15.82
CA LEU A 53 5.07 -0.52 -14.41
C LEU A 53 4.81 -1.95 -13.88
N ILE A 54 3.78 -2.62 -14.37
CA ILE A 54 3.32 -3.91 -13.83
C ILE A 54 3.70 -5.10 -14.70
N LYS A 55 4.16 -4.91 -15.95
CA LYS A 55 4.46 -6.00 -16.90
C LYS A 55 5.39 -7.06 -16.32
N ASP A 56 6.39 -6.65 -15.55
CA ASP A 56 7.36 -7.55 -14.91
C ASP A 56 6.80 -8.23 -13.64
N HIS A 57 5.63 -7.80 -13.17
CA HIS A 57 4.91 -8.36 -12.03
C HIS A 57 3.66 -9.17 -12.45
N ILE A 58 3.25 -9.11 -13.73
CA ILE A 58 2.17 -9.94 -14.27
C ILE A 58 2.66 -11.39 -14.32
N GLY A 59 2.04 -12.27 -13.53
CA GLY A 59 2.39 -13.70 -13.46
C GLY A 59 3.37 -14.07 -12.34
N VAL A 60 3.83 -13.11 -11.53
CA VAL A 60 4.74 -13.36 -10.38
C VAL A 60 3.98 -13.79 -9.12
N ILE A 61 2.64 -13.73 -9.12
CA ILE A 61 1.84 -14.34 -8.06
C ILE A 61 1.78 -15.84 -8.34
N ASP A 62 2.75 -16.56 -7.79
CA ASP A 62 2.68 -18.01 -7.69
C ASP A 62 1.54 -18.38 -6.75
N SER A 63 0.38 -18.71 -7.33
CA SER A 63 -0.82 -19.11 -6.60
C SER A 63 -0.68 -20.43 -5.82
N SER A 64 0.51 -21.05 -5.82
CA SER A 64 0.82 -22.22 -5.00
C SER A 64 1.20 -21.90 -3.56
N GLU A 65 1.43 -20.62 -3.21
CA GLU A 65 1.79 -20.22 -1.85
C GLU A 65 0.57 -20.31 -0.91
N LYS A 66 0.45 -21.44 -0.20
CA LYS A 66 -0.57 -21.68 0.81
C LYS A 66 -0.22 -20.92 2.09
N TYR A 67 -0.91 -19.81 2.33
CA TYR A 67 -0.89 -19.16 3.63
C TYR A 67 -1.73 -19.99 4.62
N PRO A 68 -1.20 -20.36 5.80
CA PRO A 68 -1.90 -21.22 6.77
C PRO A 68 -3.20 -20.61 7.31
N GLU A 69 -3.41 -19.30 7.14
CA GLU A 69 -4.66 -18.60 7.46
C GLU A 69 -5.28 -17.84 6.26
N GLY A 70 -4.76 -18.04 5.05
CA GLY A 70 -5.13 -17.29 3.86
C GLY A 70 -5.97 -18.12 2.90
N GLY A 71 -7.28 -17.87 2.90
CA GLY A 71 -8.25 -18.58 2.08
C GLY A 71 -7.86 -18.68 0.60
N HIS A 72 -8.26 -19.80 0.00
CA HIS A 72 -8.08 -20.18 -1.41
C HIS A 72 -8.47 -19.04 -2.37
N MET A 73 -7.49 -18.21 -2.77
CA MET A 73 -7.73 -17.01 -3.58
C MET A 73 -8.17 -17.28 -5.03
N SER A 74 -8.09 -18.54 -5.50
CA SER A 74 -8.41 -18.88 -6.89
C SER A 74 -9.60 -19.83 -7.09
N GLU A 75 -10.08 -20.54 -6.08
CA GLU A 75 -11.03 -21.65 -6.31
C GLU A 75 -12.50 -21.24 -6.50
N ASN A 76 -12.84 -19.95 -6.39
CA ASN A 76 -14.25 -19.55 -6.43
C ASN A 76 -14.56 -18.26 -7.19
N THR A 77 -13.63 -17.77 -8.01
CA THR A 77 -13.80 -16.52 -8.77
C THR A 77 -14.85 -16.67 -9.86
N GLY A 78 -14.86 -17.81 -10.58
CA GLY A 78 -15.83 -18.07 -11.65
C GLY A 78 -17.28 -18.16 -11.18
N LYS A 79 -17.54 -18.86 -10.06
CA LYS A 79 -18.90 -18.98 -9.50
C LYS A 79 -19.39 -17.67 -8.88
N LYS A 80 -18.52 -16.93 -8.18
CA LYS A 80 -18.86 -15.59 -7.64
C LYS A 80 -19.11 -14.58 -8.76
N PHE A 81 -18.33 -14.63 -9.84
CA PHE A 81 -18.57 -13.82 -11.04
C PHE A 81 -19.91 -14.16 -11.68
N ALA A 82 -20.20 -15.45 -11.92
CA ALA A 82 -21.48 -15.88 -12.48
C ALA A 82 -22.68 -15.49 -11.60
N ALA A 83 -22.56 -15.62 -10.27
CA ALA A 83 -23.57 -15.16 -9.33
C ALA A 83 -23.76 -13.63 -9.37
N GLY A 84 -22.67 -12.87 -9.48
CA GLY A 84 -22.70 -11.42 -9.64
C GLY A 84 -23.39 -10.97 -10.92
N MET A 85 -23.12 -11.65 -12.04
CA MET A 85 -23.77 -11.39 -13.33
C MET A 85 -25.27 -11.73 -13.31
N LYS A 86 -25.65 -12.85 -12.68
CA LYS A 86 -27.06 -13.21 -12.51
C LYS A 86 -27.83 -12.16 -11.69
N LYS A 87 -27.25 -11.70 -10.57
CA LYS A 87 -27.85 -10.65 -9.73
C LYS A 87 -28.00 -9.32 -10.48
N LYS A 88 -27.02 -8.94 -11.30
CA LYS A 88 -27.14 -7.73 -12.15
C LYS A 88 -28.25 -7.87 -13.20
N ARG A 89 -28.47 -9.08 -13.73
CA ARG A 89 -29.54 -9.36 -14.72
C ARG A 89 -30.91 -9.21 -14.10
N GLU A 90 -31.11 -9.78 -12.92
CA GLU A 90 -32.36 -9.71 -12.16
C GLU A 90 -32.71 -8.29 -11.73
N GLN A 91 -31.70 -7.43 -11.58
CA GLN A 91 -31.86 -6.01 -11.25
C GLN A 91 -32.02 -5.12 -12.50
N GLY A 92 -32.01 -5.67 -13.72
CA GLY A 92 -32.11 -4.90 -14.97
C GLY A 92 -30.91 -3.97 -15.24
N ARG A 93 -29.75 -4.26 -14.64
CA ARG A 93 -28.52 -3.42 -14.72
C ARG A 93 -27.45 -4.09 -15.58
N LEU A 94 -27.86 -4.93 -16.50
CA LEU A 94 -27.03 -5.62 -17.49
C LEU A 94 -27.25 -4.99 -18.86
#